data_AF-A0A376FJD1-F1
#
_entry.id   AF-A0A376FJD1-F1
#
_cell.length_a   1.000
_cell.length_b   1.000
_cell.length_c   1.000
_cell.angle_alpha   90.00
_cell.angle_beta   90.00
_cell.angle_gamma   90.00
#
_symmetry.space_group_name_H-M   'P 1'
#
loop_
_entity.id
_entity.type
_entity.pdbx_description
1 polymer ?
#
loop_
_entity_poly.entity_id
_entity_poly.type
_entity_poly.pdbx_seq_one_letter_code
_entity_poly.pdbx_strand_id
1 'polypeptide(L)'
;MNKWADRLVSDAEVTESADALRHVFNRWQSNTSDALALSENSYQLKAMKPVIQEVDKLASIGLRLTDLVARQGTLDDKEIASIQSELDNAAKVQDEVVIAAVYPLETLLRATRNQ
;
A
#
# COMPACT_ATOMS: atom_id res chain seq x y z
N MET A 1 7.13 3.44 6.77
CA MET A 1 5.68 3.18 6.66
C MET A 1 5.10 2.55 7.93
N ASN A 2 5.61 1.42 8.45
CA ASN A 2 5.05 0.77 9.67
C ASN A 2 4.80 1.74 10.83
N LYS A 3 5.81 2.53 11.23
CA LYS A 3 5.65 3.53 12.30
C LYS A 3 4.54 4.56 12.05
N TRP A 4 4.29 4.92 10.79
CA TRP A 4 3.20 5.83 10.43
C TRP A 4 1.85 5.10 10.47
N ALA A 5 1.78 3.86 9.98
CA ALA A 5 0.57 3.04 10.10
C ALA A 5 0.20 2.80 11.57
N ASP A 6 1.15 2.37 12.40
CA ASP A 6 0.93 2.14 13.84
C ASP A 6 0.43 3.41 14.55
N ARG A 7 1.03 4.56 14.26
CA ARG A 7 0.60 5.85 14.84
C ARG A 7 -0.79 6.25 14.36
N LEU A 8 -1.07 6.13 13.07
CA LEU A 8 -2.37 6.48 12.51
C LEU A 8 -3.49 5.61 13.11
N VAL A 9 -3.22 4.32 13.34
CA VAL A 9 -4.17 3.41 13.99
C VAL A 9 -4.32 3.73 15.48
N SER A 10 -3.25 4.17 16.15
CA SER A 10 -3.30 4.55 17.56
C SER A 10 -4.02 5.86 17.81
N ASP A 11 -3.93 6.83 16.90
CA ASP A 11 -4.54 8.15 17.01
C ASP A 11 -4.80 8.72 15.60
N ALA A 12 -6.05 8.62 15.16
CA ALA A 12 -6.47 9.07 13.84
C ALA A 12 -6.58 10.60 13.72
N GLU A 13 -6.58 11.33 14.84
CA GLU A 13 -6.64 12.80 14.83
C GLU A 13 -5.29 13.43 14.45
N VAL A 14 -4.19 12.67 14.63
CA VAL A 14 -2.83 13.09 14.23
C VAL A 14 -2.62 12.84 12.73
N THR A 15 -2.92 13.87 11.93
CA THR A 15 -2.91 13.76 10.46
C THR A 15 -1.52 13.55 9.85
N GLU A 16 -0.44 13.87 10.56
CA GLU A 16 0.95 13.74 10.06
C GLU A 16 1.24 12.33 9.52
N SER A 17 0.76 11.29 10.21
CA SER A 17 0.99 9.91 9.79
C SER A 17 0.20 9.55 8.52
N ALA A 18 -1.04 10.05 8.40
CA ALA A 18 -1.84 9.88 7.20
C ALA A 18 -1.22 10.62 6.00
N ASP A 19 -0.76 11.85 6.20
CA ASP A 19 -0.15 12.65 5.14
C ASP A 19 1.18 12.05 4.67
N ALA A 20 2.00 11.51 5.59
CA ALA A 20 3.22 10.80 5.23
C ALA A 20 2.96 9.53 4.42
N LEU A 21 1.93 8.74 4.78
CA LEU A 21 1.51 7.56 4.02
C LEU A 21 0.99 7.94 2.63
N ARG A 22 0.08 8.93 2.55
CA ARG A 22 -0.41 9.47 1.27
C ARG A 22 0.73 9.94 0.38
N HIS A 23 1.69 10.66 0.94
CA HIS A 23 2.83 11.15 0.17
C HIS A 23 3.62 10.01 -0.48
N VAL A 24 3.92 8.94 0.28
CA VAL A 24 4.63 7.78 -0.28
C VAL A 24 3.83 7.08 -1.37
N PHE A 25 2.55 6.78 -1.11
CA PHE A 25 1.74 6.05 -2.08
C PHE A 25 1.46 6.87 -3.35
N ASN A 26 1.20 8.17 -3.22
CA ASN A 26 1.07 9.06 -4.38
C ASN A 26 2.35 9.12 -5.20
N ARG A 27 3.53 9.17 -4.55
CA ARG A 27 4.81 9.15 -5.24
C ARG A 27 5.05 7.84 -5.99
N TRP A 28 4.59 6.72 -5.45
CA TRP A 28 4.67 5.43 -6.14
C TRP A 28 3.79 5.43 -7.39
N GLN A 29 2.50 5.77 -7.25
CA GLN A 29 1.57 5.86 -8.40
C GLN A 29 2.05 6.85 -9.48
N SER A 30 2.54 8.03 -9.07
CA SER A 30 3.01 9.04 -10.03
C SER A 30 4.22 8.58 -10.83
N ASN A 31 5.02 7.66 -10.28
CA ASN A 31 6.24 7.17 -10.91
C ASN A 31 6.03 5.86 -11.68
N THR A 32 4.85 5.22 -11.58
CA THR A 32 4.59 3.91 -12.19
C THR A 32 4.83 3.93 -13.70
N SER A 33 4.28 4.92 -14.41
CA SER A 33 4.42 5.01 -15.87
C SER A 33 5.87 5.13 -16.30
N ASP A 34 6.64 6.01 -15.67
CA ASP A 34 8.04 6.25 -15.99
C ASP A 34 8.90 5.02 -15.64
N ALA A 35 8.64 4.39 -14.49
CA ALA A 35 9.32 3.16 -14.09
C ALA A 35 9.04 2.01 -15.06
N LEU A 36 7.80 1.85 -15.52
CA LEU A 36 7.45 0.85 -16.54
C LEU A 36 8.17 1.12 -17.86
N ALA A 37 8.16 2.36 -18.35
CA ALA A 37 8.86 2.74 -19.57
C ALA A 37 10.37 2.44 -19.47
N LEU A 38 11.00 2.75 -18.33
CA LEU A 38 12.41 2.40 -18.08
C LEU A 38 12.63 0.88 -18.04
N SER A 39 11.72 0.12 -17.42
CA SER A 39 11.80 -1.34 -17.35
C SER A 39 11.71 -2.00 -18.73
N GLU A 40 10.89 -1.45 -19.63
CA GLU A 40 10.68 -2.01 -20.97
C GLU A 40 11.83 -1.70 -21.92
N ASN A 41 12.50 -0.56 -21.73
CA ASN A 41 13.60 -0.10 -22.58
C ASN A 41 15.00 -0.55 -22.09
N SER A 42 15.08 -1.28 -20.97
CA SER A 42 16.36 -1.80 -20.45
C SER A 42 16.28 -3.30 -20.18
N TYR A 43 17.17 -4.06 -20.83
CA TYR A 43 17.26 -5.52 -20.65
C TYR A 43 17.46 -5.90 -19.17
N GLN A 44 18.28 -5.13 -18.45
CA GLN A 44 18.57 -5.35 -17.04
C GLN A 44 17.36 -5.08 -16.14
N LEU A 45 16.53 -4.09 -16.50
CA LEU A 45 15.38 -3.68 -15.70
C LEU A 45 14.08 -4.39 -16.10
N LYS A 46 14.07 -5.16 -17.18
CA LYS A 46 12.89 -5.87 -17.68
C LYS A 46 12.25 -6.80 -16.64
N ALA A 47 13.08 -7.40 -15.78
CA ALA A 47 12.62 -8.24 -14.67
C ALA A 47 11.88 -7.47 -13.57
N MET A 48 11.98 -6.14 -13.52
CA MET A 48 11.32 -5.29 -12.53
C MET A 48 9.86 -5.00 -12.85
N LYS A 49 9.40 -5.25 -14.08
CA LYS A 49 8.00 -5.01 -14.48
C LYS A 49 6.96 -5.55 -13.49
N PRO A 50 7.01 -6.82 -13.04
CA PRO A 50 6.06 -7.32 -12.05
C PRO A 50 6.15 -6.59 -10.70
N VAL A 51 7.35 -6.21 -10.26
CA VAL A 51 7.56 -5.46 -9.01
C VAL A 51 6.92 -4.07 -9.09
N ILE A 52 7.12 -3.37 -10.21
CA ILE A 52 6.55 -2.03 -10.43
C ILE A 52 5.02 -2.08 -10.41
N GLN A 53 4.44 -3.08 -11.08
CA GLN A 53 2.98 -3.27 -11.11
C GLN A 53 2.42 -3.59 -9.72
N GLU A 54 3.12 -4.40 -8.94
CA GLU A 54 2.68 -4.74 -7.58
C GLU A 54 2.79 -3.53 -6.65
N VAL A 55 3.87 -2.74 -6.74
CA VAL A 55 4.02 -1.51 -5.96
C VAL A 55 2.92 -0.49 -6.28
N ASP A 56 2.52 -0.34 -7.55
CA ASP A 56 1.41 0.52 -7.96
C ASP A 56 0.06 0.06 -7.38
N LYS A 57 -0.19 -1.25 -7.41
CA LYS A 57 -1.38 -1.84 -6.81
C LYS A 57 -1.41 -1.63 -5.30
N LEU A 58 -0.31 -1.92 -4.60
CA LEU A 58 -0.17 -1.70 -3.16
C LEU A 58 -0.33 -0.22 -2.79
N ALA A 59 0.17 0.70 -3.62
CA ALA A 59 -0.03 2.13 -3.42
C ALA A 59 -1.52 2.52 -3.47
N SER A 60 -2.26 1.97 -4.41
CA SER A 60 -3.70 2.20 -4.55
C SER A 60 -4.49 1.70 -3.33
N ILE A 61 -4.18 0.49 -2.85
CA ILE A 61 -4.74 -0.07 -1.61
C ILE A 61 -4.36 0.82 -0.41
N GLY A 62 -3.10 1.24 -0.35
CA GLY A 62 -2.57 2.07 0.73
C GLY A 62 -3.23 3.43 0.87
N LEU A 63 -3.49 4.13 -0.25
CA LEU A 63 -4.24 5.39 -0.23
C LEU A 63 -5.64 5.17 0.34
N ARG A 64 -6.35 4.15 -0.18
CA ARG A 64 -7.71 3.83 0.26
C ARG A 64 -7.76 3.52 1.76
N LEU A 65 -6.88 2.66 2.26
CA LEU A 65 -6.86 2.26 3.68
C LEU A 65 -6.43 3.43 4.57
N THR A 66 -5.46 4.23 4.15
CA THR A 66 -5.02 5.42 4.90
C THR A 66 -6.17 6.41 5.09
N ASP A 67 -6.89 6.72 4.01
CA ASP A 67 -8.04 7.64 4.07
C ASP A 67 -9.17 7.08 4.92
N LEU A 68 -9.39 5.77 4.86
CA LEU A 68 -10.43 5.11 5.62
C LEU A 68 -10.14 5.13 7.13
N VAL A 69 -8.91 4.80 7.55
CA VAL A 69 -8.51 4.86 8.96
C VAL A 69 -8.54 6.30 9.46
N ALA A 70 -8.01 7.26 8.69
CA ALA A 70 -7.97 8.67 9.07
C ALA A 70 -9.38 9.27 9.29
N ARG A 71 -10.38 8.83 8.53
CA ARG A 71 -11.77 9.27 8.69
C ARG A 71 -12.59 8.41 9.65
N GLN A 72 -11.95 7.44 10.31
CA GLN A 72 -12.61 6.46 11.18
C GLN A 72 -13.78 5.76 10.46
N GLY A 73 -13.52 5.26 9.27
CA GLY A 73 -14.47 4.44 8.54
C GLY A 73 -14.14 2.95 8.60
N THR A 74 -15.13 2.14 8.25
CA THR A 74 -15.06 0.67 8.24
C THR A 74 -15.20 0.11 6.84
N LEU A 75 -14.79 -1.14 6.67
CA LEU A 75 -15.05 -1.96 5.50
C LEU A 75 -15.98 -3.11 5.87
N ASP A 76 -16.75 -3.62 4.91
CA ASP A 76 -17.47 -4.87 5.10
C ASP A 76 -16.55 -6.11 4.97
N ASP A 77 -17.01 -7.26 5.45
CA ASP A 77 -16.25 -8.51 5.44
C ASP A 77 -15.78 -8.93 4.04
N LYS A 78 -16.57 -8.63 3.00
CA LYS A 78 -16.25 -8.98 1.61
C LYS A 78 -15.13 -8.09 1.09
N GLU A 79 -15.18 -6.79 1.36
CA GLU A 79 -14.13 -5.84 1.02
C GLU A 79 -12.82 -6.19 1.73
N ILE A 80 -12.91 -6.52 3.01
CA ILE A 80 -11.78 -6.97 3.81
C ILE A 80 -11.13 -8.23 3.23
N ALA A 81 -11.93 -9.25 2.92
CA ALA A 81 -11.44 -10.50 2.36
C ALA A 81 -10.80 -10.28 0.98
N SER A 82 -11.37 -9.39 0.17
CA SER A 82 -10.82 -9.01 -1.12
C SER A 82 -9.44 -8.36 -0.96
N ILE A 83 -9.30 -7.35 -0.12
CA ILE A 83 -8.02 -6.66 0.08
C ILE A 83 -6.98 -7.59 0.71
N GLN A 84 -7.36 -8.42 1.70
CA GLN A 84 -6.43 -9.39 2.29
C GLN A 84 -5.88 -10.36 1.22
N SER A 85 -6.73 -10.86 0.32
CA SER A 85 -6.29 -11.73 -0.78
C SER A 85 -5.30 -11.03 -1.70
N GLU A 86 -5.49 -9.73 -1.96
CA GLU A 86 -4.53 -8.94 -2.75
C GLU A 86 -3.18 -8.82 -2.05
N LEU A 87 -3.18 -8.53 -0.74
CA LEU A 87 -1.97 -8.44 0.08
C LEU A 87 -1.24 -9.79 0.19
N ASP A 88 -1.98 -10.88 0.38
CA ASP A 88 -1.43 -12.24 0.44
C ASP A 88 -0.80 -12.66 -0.89
N ASN A 89 -1.37 -12.20 -2.02
CA ASN A 89 -0.80 -12.44 -3.34
C ASN A 89 0.44 -11.58 -3.58
N ALA A 90 0.43 -10.31 -3.17
CA ALA A 90 1.58 -9.43 -3.25
C ALA A 90 2.77 -10.00 -2.47
N ALA A 91 2.54 -10.54 -1.27
CA ALA A 91 3.58 -11.14 -0.45
C ALA A 91 4.27 -12.37 -1.09
N LYS A 92 3.67 -12.97 -2.12
CA LYS A 92 4.30 -14.06 -2.90
C LYS A 92 5.32 -13.53 -3.91
N VAL A 93 5.26 -12.25 -4.26
CA VAL A 93 6.31 -11.58 -5.02
C VAL A 93 7.51 -11.49 -4.09
N GLN A 94 8.53 -12.32 -4.33
CA GLN A 94 9.75 -12.44 -3.51
C GLN A 94 10.67 -11.23 -3.65
N ASP A 95 10.10 -10.03 -3.66
CA ASP A 95 10.82 -8.77 -3.70
C ASP A 95 10.62 -8.04 -2.37
N GLU A 96 11.73 -7.63 -1.75
CA GLU A 96 11.72 -7.02 -0.42
C GLU A 96 10.91 -5.73 -0.36
N VAL A 97 10.85 -4.95 -1.45
CA VAL A 97 10.08 -3.70 -1.47
C VAL A 97 8.59 -3.98 -1.39
N VAL A 98 8.12 -5.02 -2.11
CA VAL A 98 6.73 -5.46 -2.08
C VAL A 98 6.38 -6.01 -0.70
N ILE A 99 7.22 -6.91 -0.17
CA ILE A 99 6.99 -7.54 1.14
C ILE A 99 6.97 -6.47 2.25
N ALA A 100 7.89 -5.51 2.23
CA ALA A 100 7.94 -4.44 3.23
C ALA A 100 6.72 -3.51 3.16
N ALA A 101 6.09 -3.37 1.99
CA ALA A 101 4.87 -2.59 1.81
C ALA A 101 3.61 -3.33 2.28
N VAL A 102 3.60 -4.67 2.34
CA VAL A 102 2.44 -5.45 2.78
C VAL A 102 2.14 -5.23 4.28
N TYR A 103 3.13 -5.33 5.16
CA TYR A 103 2.93 -5.19 6.62
C TYR A 103 2.21 -3.91 7.09
N PRO A 104 2.57 -2.69 6.64
CA PRO A 104 1.84 -1.50 7.03
C PRO A 104 0.41 -1.49 6.48
N LEU A 105 0.17 -2.10 5.32
CA LEU A 105 -1.18 -2.20 4.74
C LEU A 105 -2.06 -3.20 5.50
N GLU A 106 -1.51 -4.33 5.94
CA GLU A 106 -2.21 -5.25 6.84
C GLU A 106 -2.59 -4.58 8.17
N THR A 107 -1.71 -3.72 8.69
CA THR A 107 -1.95 -2.94 9.91
C THR A 107 -3.15 -2.00 9.73
N LEU A 108 -3.17 -1.24 8.62
CA LEU A 108 -4.30 -0.36 8.29
C LEU A 108 -5.59 -1.16 8.04
N LEU A 109 -5.53 -2.27 7.30
CA LEU A 109 -6.69 -3.12 7.01
C LEU A 109 -7.31 -3.71 8.28
N ARG A 110 -6.49 -4.07 9.28
CA ARG A 110 -7.00 -4.56 10.57
C ARG A 110 -7.74 -3.46 11.34
N ALA A 111 -7.28 -2.21 11.24
CA ALA A 111 -7.92 -1.08 11.91
C ALA A 111 -9.33 -0.79 11.35
N THR A 112 -9.57 -1.08 10.07
CA THR A 112 -10.89 -0.86 9.44
C THR A 112 -11.92 -1.94 9.76
N ARG A 113 -11.54 -2.99 10.52
CA ARG A 113 -12.44 -4.05 11.02
C ARG A 113 -13.09 -3.72 12.36
N ASN A 114 -12.48 -2.86 13.17
CA ASN A 114 -12.72 -2.77 14.62
C ASN A 114 -13.21 -1.39 15.08
N GLN A 115 -14.09 -0.71 14.33
CA GLN A 115 -14.73 0.52 14.78
C GLN A 115 -16.23 0.34 14.97
#